data_AF-A0A7S8F6T2-F1
#
_entry.id   AF-A0A7S8F6T2-F1
#
_cell.length_a   1.000
_cell.length_b   1.000
_cell.length_c   1.000
_cell.angle_alpha   90.00
_cell.angle_beta   90.00
_cell.angle_gamma   90.00
#
_symmetry.space_group_name_H-M   'P 1'
#
loop_
_entity.id
_entity.type
_entity.pdbx_description
1 polymer ?
#
loop_
_entity_poly.entity_id
_entity_poly.type
_entity_poly.pdbx_seq_one_letter_code
_entity_poly.pdbx_strand_id
1 'polypeptide(L)'
;MASWDRYFGGGQRGKVPVDELHFDRNNPRFTPDKQPKSNTDVAIIEYLDRTADLGELVQSIAASGYVDIEPLIVIDRNDELIVLEGNRRLGALKVLRDPKIAEASNVAVPELSDEIKKTLQEVSAFLVHHEDEARNLIGFKHINGPQGWDAYAKALYASNWLDDELKKGDGGLSLTDIAARMGDKHDTLYRIVSAIYVLQQAEAAEIFRVEDRVKKNFHFSHLYTALTYSEYRDFLGLDKADRTANPPKNPVPPENLDRLQRILVWLYGKKSENRQPAIRTQAPDLSNLKKVLGNQVARRIMMERNDLFEALQMTVEGGDRFSKALVDAQSSLRTAVTEVVNADDDEETISIAEDVRTRANFILRSLIAHKAASSE
;
A
#
# COMPACT_ATOMS: atom_id res chain seq x y z
N MET A 1 11.14 -27.03 -32.28
CA MET A 1 9.80 -27.28 -31.72
C MET A 1 10.02 -27.51 -30.25
N ALA A 2 9.41 -26.65 -29.44
CA ALA A 2 9.48 -26.78 -27.99
C ALA A 2 8.72 -28.05 -27.58
N SER A 3 9.11 -28.67 -26.47
CA SER A 3 8.51 -29.92 -25.99
C SER A 3 6.99 -29.81 -25.77
N TRP A 4 6.51 -28.59 -25.52
CA TRP A 4 5.12 -28.28 -25.21
C TRP A 4 4.24 -28.01 -26.45
N ASP A 5 4.80 -27.87 -27.66
CA ASP A 5 4.03 -27.58 -28.90
C ASP A 5 2.89 -28.61 -29.12
N ARG A 6 3.11 -29.84 -28.67
CA ARG A 6 2.14 -30.94 -28.71
C ARG A 6 0.82 -30.65 -28.00
N TYR A 7 0.81 -29.78 -26.99
CA TYR A 7 -0.38 -29.52 -26.17
C TYR A 7 -1.31 -28.48 -26.79
N PHE A 8 -0.79 -27.63 -27.66
CA PHE A 8 -1.53 -26.48 -28.19
C PHE A 8 -2.05 -26.69 -29.62
N GLY A 9 -1.74 -27.82 -30.25
CA GLY A 9 -2.42 -28.28 -31.47
C GLY A 9 -2.51 -27.26 -32.61
N GLY A 10 -1.54 -26.35 -32.72
CA GLY A 10 -1.49 -25.27 -33.71
C GLY A 10 -2.30 -24.00 -33.38
N GLY A 11 -2.91 -23.91 -32.19
CA GLY A 11 -3.60 -22.72 -31.68
C GLY A 11 -3.02 -22.23 -30.34
N GLN A 12 -3.68 -21.27 -29.70
CA GLN A 12 -3.22 -20.73 -28.40
C GLN A 12 -3.82 -21.46 -27.18
N ARG A 13 -4.77 -22.38 -27.35
CA ARG A 13 -5.43 -23.06 -26.22
C ARG A 13 -5.20 -24.56 -26.26
N GLY A 14 -4.80 -25.15 -25.12
CA GLY A 14 -4.43 -26.54 -25.00
C GLY A 14 -4.74 -27.13 -23.63
N LYS A 15 -4.70 -28.46 -23.52
CA LYS A 15 -4.70 -29.19 -22.23
C LYS A 15 -3.27 -29.54 -21.90
N VAL A 16 -2.79 -29.07 -20.75
CA VAL A 16 -1.39 -29.20 -20.35
C VAL A 16 -1.33 -29.99 -19.04
N PRO A 17 -0.45 -31.00 -18.93
CA PRO A 17 -0.19 -31.69 -17.66
C PRO A 17 0.31 -30.70 -16.60
N VAL A 18 -0.16 -30.85 -15.37
CA VAL A 18 0.21 -29.94 -14.27
C VAL A 18 1.71 -29.97 -13.98
N ASP A 19 2.41 -31.07 -14.29
CA ASP A 19 3.86 -31.21 -14.09
C ASP A 19 4.70 -30.37 -15.05
N GLU A 20 4.13 -29.97 -16.20
CA GLU A 20 4.81 -29.14 -17.20
C GLU A 20 4.68 -27.63 -16.89
N LEU A 21 3.94 -27.28 -15.82
CA LEU A 21 3.61 -25.90 -15.47
C LEU A 21 4.43 -25.40 -14.27
N HIS A 22 4.99 -24.20 -14.45
CA HIS A 22 5.85 -23.56 -13.47
C HIS A 22 5.25 -22.22 -13.01
N PHE A 23 5.50 -21.83 -11.76
CA PHE A 23 5.06 -20.54 -11.24
C PHE A 23 5.83 -19.38 -11.86
N ASP A 24 5.15 -18.25 -12.08
CA ASP A 24 5.84 -16.99 -12.36
C ASP A 24 6.50 -16.44 -11.09
N ARG A 25 7.82 -16.54 -11.04
CA ARG A 25 8.63 -16.05 -9.90
C ARG A 25 8.67 -14.52 -9.81
N ASN A 26 8.26 -13.82 -10.87
CA ASN A 26 8.19 -12.35 -10.92
C ASN A 26 6.73 -11.86 -10.93
N ASN A 27 5.83 -12.59 -10.25
CA ASN A 27 4.41 -12.29 -10.28
C ASN A 27 4.12 -10.86 -9.78
N PRO A 28 3.25 -10.08 -10.45
CA PRO A 28 2.88 -8.73 -10.00
C PRO A 28 2.28 -8.65 -8.59
N ARG A 29 1.78 -9.76 -8.04
CA ARG A 29 1.31 -9.87 -6.65
C ARG A 29 2.43 -9.98 -5.63
N PHE A 30 3.67 -10.22 -6.06
CA PHE A 30 4.84 -10.28 -5.18
C PHE A 30 5.39 -8.87 -5.02
N THR A 31 4.75 -8.11 -4.13
CA THR A 31 5.18 -6.75 -3.83
C THR A 31 6.38 -6.79 -2.86
N PRO A 32 7.21 -5.74 -2.80
CA PRO A 32 8.34 -5.64 -1.87
C PRO A 32 7.98 -5.98 -0.41
N ASP A 33 6.78 -5.58 0.04
CA ASP A 33 6.25 -5.89 1.38
C ASP A 33 5.59 -7.27 1.52
N LYS A 34 5.23 -7.91 0.42
CA LYS A 34 4.51 -9.19 0.34
C LYS A 34 5.06 -10.05 -0.79
N GLN A 35 6.06 -10.84 -0.46
CA GLN A 35 6.64 -11.79 -1.40
C GLN A 35 6.86 -13.16 -0.73
N PRO A 36 6.99 -14.23 -1.52
CA PRO A 36 7.47 -15.52 -1.04
C PRO A 36 8.82 -15.38 -0.30
N LYS A 37 9.09 -16.27 0.67
CA LYS A 37 10.37 -16.26 1.40
C LYS A 37 11.58 -16.63 0.52
N SER A 38 11.33 -17.35 -0.58
CA SER A 38 12.31 -17.78 -1.57
C SER A 38 11.61 -18.09 -2.89
N ASN A 39 12.37 -18.36 -3.94
CA ASN A 39 11.86 -18.65 -5.29
C ASN A 39 11.46 -20.12 -5.50
N THR A 40 11.14 -20.87 -4.44
CA THR A 40 10.72 -22.27 -4.52
C THR A 40 9.20 -22.39 -4.63
N ASP A 41 8.71 -23.45 -5.26
CA ASP A 41 7.27 -23.77 -5.35
C ASP A 41 6.62 -23.78 -3.96
N VAL A 42 7.30 -24.38 -2.97
CA VAL A 42 6.83 -24.42 -1.56
C VAL A 42 6.61 -23.01 -1.00
N ALA A 43 7.58 -22.11 -1.15
CA ALA A 43 7.47 -20.76 -0.62
C ALA A 43 6.39 -19.93 -1.34
N ILE A 44 6.18 -20.17 -2.64
CA ILE A 44 5.10 -19.55 -3.42
C ILE A 44 3.74 -20.08 -2.96
N ILE A 45 3.61 -21.39 -2.72
CA ILE A 45 2.37 -22.00 -2.22
C ILE A 45 2.04 -21.49 -0.81
N GLU A 46 3.01 -21.44 0.11
CA GLU A 46 2.84 -20.83 1.44
C GLU A 46 2.35 -19.38 1.34
N TYR A 47 2.87 -18.62 0.36
CA TYR A 47 2.44 -17.26 0.11
C TYR A 47 0.97 -17.22 -0.35
N LEU A 48 0.62 -18.02 -1.37
CA LEU A 48 -0.72 -18.08 -1.93
C LEU A 48 -1.77 -18.54 -0.90
N ASP A 49 -1.44 -19.48 -0.02
CA ASP A 49 -2.32 -19.91 1.06
C ASP A 49 -2.65 -18.78 2.03
N ARG A 50 -1.62 -18.03 2.44
CA ARG A 50 -1.79 -16.90 3.36
C ARG A 50 -2.50 -15.70 2.75
N THR A 51 -2.32 -15.44 1.45
CA THR A 51 -2.75 -14.16 0.83
C THR A 51 -3.88 -14.27 -0.17
N ALA A 52 -4.22 -15.48 -0.63
CA ALA A 52 -5.20 -15.70 -1.69
C ALA A 52 -6.14 -16.88 -1.39
N ASP A 53 -6.25 -17.28 -0.12
CA ASP A 53 -7.15 -18.33 0.35
C ASP A 53 -6.99 -19.66 -0.41
N LEU A 54 -5.75 -20.06 -0.72
CA LEU A 54 -5.49 -21.31 -1.46
C LEU A 54 -6.11 -22.52 -0.76
N GLY A 55 -6.03 -22.61 0.57
CA GLY A 55 -6.64 -23.70 1.35
C GLY A 55 -8.14 -23.89 1.10
N GLU A 56 -8.91 -22.81 0.96
CA GLU A 56 -10.34 -22.89 0.61
C GLU A 56 -10.55 -23.58 -0.75
N LEU A 57 -9.72 -23.24 -1.74
CA LEU A 57 -9.78 -23.85 -3.06
C LEU A 57 -9.36 -25.33 -3.02
N VAL A 58 -8.34 -25.67 -2.22
CA VAL A 58 -7.94 -27.06 -1.98
C VAL A 58 -9.10 -27.87 -1.42
N GLN A 59 -9.82 -27.36 -0.41
CA GLN A 59 -11.00 -28.01 0.16
C GLN A 59 -12.12 -28.18 -0.87
N SER A 60 -12.40 -27.15 -1.66
CA SER A 60 -13.43 -27.19 -2.71
C SER A 60 -13.11 -28.26 -3.78
N ILE A 61 -11.87 -28.31 -4.27
CA ILE A 61 -11.45 -29.29 -5.26
C ILE A 61 -11.45 -30.70 -4.65
N ALA A 62 -11.01 -30.86 -3.39
CA ALA A 62 -11.05 -32.15 -2.71
C ALA A 62 -12.47 -32.69 -2.50
N ALA A 63 -13.47 -31.81 -2.41
CA ALA A 63 -14.87 -32.19 -2.23
C ALA A 63 -15.59 -32.51 -3.55
N SER A 64 -15.21 -31.87 -4.67
CA SER A 64 -16.00 -31.90 -5.92
C SER A 64 -15.21 -32.22 -7.19
N GLY A 65 -13.89 -32.39 -7.08
CA GLY A 65 -13.01 -32.49 -8.25
C GLY A 65 -12.66 -31.12 -8.84
N TYR A 66 -11.62 -31.09 -9.68
CA TYR A 66 -11.21 -29.87 -10.37
C TYR A 66 -12.16 -29.57 -11.53
N VAL A 67 -12.75 -28.37 -11.51
CA VAL A 67 -13.64 -27.88 -12.57
C VAL A 67 -12.88 -26.90 -13.45
N ASP A 68 -12.57 -27.33 -14.68
CA ASP A 68 -11.74 -26.58 -15.61
C ASP A 68 -12.54 -25.55 -16.44
N ILE A 69 -13.00 -24.50 -15.76
CA ILE A 69 -13.84 -23.44 -16.36
C ILE A 69 -12.99 -22.43 -17.15
N GLU A 70 -11.97 -21.89 -16.49
CA GLU A 70 -11.08 -20.88 -17.07
C GLU A 70 -9.72 -21.49 -17.41
N PRO A 71 -9.10 -21.15 -18.55
CA PRO A 71 -7.72 -21.55 -18.77
C PRO A 71 -6.76 -20.79 -17.84
N LEU A 72 -5.60 -21.38 -17.54
CA LEU A 72 -4.42 -20.66 -17.05
C LEU A 72 -3.85 -19.83 -18.20
N ILE A 73 -3.23 -18.68 -17.92
CA ILE A 73 -2.48 -17.94 -18.95
C ILE A 73 -1.02 -18.28 -18.76
N VAL A 74 -0.38 -18.78 -19.83
CA VAL A 74 0.99 -19.25 -19.80
C VAL A 74 1.82 -18.59 -20.88
N ILE A 75 3.11 -18.44 -20.62
CA ILE A 75 4.10 -17.98 -21.58
C ILE A 75 5.27 -18.96 -21.60
N ASP A 76 5.86 -19.15 -22.77
CA ASP A 76 7.12 -19.88 -22.90
C ASP A 76 8.29 -18.98 -22.48
N ARG A 77 9.07 -19.43 -21.50
CA ARG A 77 10.36 -18.82 -21.14
C ARG A 77 11.40 -19.93 -21.05
N ASN A 78 12.32 -19.97 -22.02
CA ASN A 78 13.41 -20.94 -22.08
C ASN A 78 12.93 -22.40 -22.06
N ASP A 79 11.94 -22.74 -22.89
CA ASP A 79 11.32 -24.07 -22.99
C ASP A 79 10.52 -24.51 -21.74
N GLU A 80 10.21 -23.58 -20.82
CA GLU A 80 9.34 -23.81 -19.67
C GLU A 80 8.03 -23.02 -19.82
N LEU A 81 6.89 -23.67 -19.52
CA LEU A 81 5.58 -23.00 -19.48
C LEU A 81 5.37 -22.32 -18.13
N ILE A 82 5.53 -20.99 -18.12
CA ILE A 82 5.38 -20.16 -16.93
C ILE A 82 3.95 -19.65 -16.82
N VAL A 83 3.30 -19.89 -15.68
CA VAL A 83 1.92 -19.45 -15.40
C VAL A 83 1.90 -17.99 -14.96
N LEU A 84 1.55 -17.11 -15.90
CA LEU A 84 1.35 -15.68 -15.65
C LEU A 84 0.06 -15.42 -14.86
N GLU A 85 -0.98 -16.22 -15.08
CA GLU A 85 -2.28 -16.07 -14.42
C GLU A 85 -2.93 -17.40 -14.05
N GLY A 86 -3.55 -17.43 -12.87
CA GLY A 86 -4.11 -18.64 -12.27
C GLY A 86 -3.16 -19.37 -11.30
N ASN A 87 -2.16 -18.66 -10.77
CA ASN A 87 -1.19 -19.20 -9.80
C ASN A 87 -1.84 -19.88 -8.57
N ARG A 88 -2.96 -19.36 -8.04
CA ARG A 88 -3.74 -20.03 -6.96
C ARG A 88 -4.22 -21.42 -7.38
N ARG A 89 -4.70 -21.57 -8.63
CA ARG A 89 -5.19 -22.84 -9.18
C ARG A 89 -4.03 -23.81 -9.41
N LEU A 90 -2.91 -23.34 -9.97
CA LEU A 90 -1.70 -24.16 -10.09
C LEU A 90 -1.22 -24.67 -8.71
N GLY A 91 -1.19 -23.79 -7.71
CA GLY A 91 -0.77 -24.15 -6.35
C GLY A 91 -1.68 -25.19 -5.70
N ALA A 92 -3.01 -25.01 -5.80
CA ALA A 92 -3.96 -26.00 -5.31
C ALA A 92 -3.76 -27.37 -5.99
N LEU A 93 -3.60 -27.39 -7.32
CA LEU A 93 -3.36 -28.62 -8.08
C LEU A 93 -2.05 -29.31 -7.68
N LYS A 94 -0.96 -28.56 -7.50
CA LYS A 94 0.34 -29.12 -7.06
C LYS A 94 0.24 -29.75 -5.67
N VAL A 95 -0.38 -29.05 -4.71
CA VAL A 95 -0.58 -29.55 -3.34
C VAL A 95 -1.46 -30.80 -3.28
N LEU A 96 -2.55 -30.83 -4.07
CA LEU A 96 -3.45 -31.98 -4.12
C LEU A 96 -2.83 -33.22 -4.79
N ARG A 97 -1.84 -33.03 -5.66
CA ARG A 97 -1.16 -34.12 -6.38
C ARG A 97 0.08 -34.65 -5.67
N ASP A 98 0.77 -33.82 -4.88
CA ASP A 98 2.00 -34.21 -4.20
C ASP A 98 1.91 -33.96 -2.67
N PRO A 99 1.74 -35.03 -1.88
CA PRO A 99 1.73 -34.95 -0.41
C PRO A 99 2.98 -34.31 0.19
N LYS A 100 4.15 -34.45 -0.47
CA LYS A 100 5.40 -33.84 0.03
C LYS A 100 5.37 -32.33 -0.11
N ILE A 101 4.82 -31.81 -1.21
CA ILE A 101 4.63 -30.36 -1.40
C ILE A 101 3.61 -29.84 -0.40
N ALA A 102 2.51 -30.57 -0.18
CA ALA A 102 1.51 -30.22 0.81
C ALA A 102 2.09 -30.10 2.23
N GLU A 103 2.84 -31.12 2.66
CA GLU A 103 3.51 -31.15 3.97
C GLU A 103 4.55 -30.03 4.09
N ALA A 104 5.41 -29.86 3.07
CA ALA A 104 6.45 -28.84 3.07
C ALA A 104 5.91 -27.40 3.07
N SER A 105 4.73 -27.17 2.49
CA SER A 105 4.06 -25.87 2.46
C SER A 105 3.06 -25.67 3.61
N ASN A 106 2.92 -26.67 4.51
CA ASN A 106 1.98 -26.66 5.63
C ASN A 106 0.52 -26.41 5.20
N VAL A 107 0.12 -26.94 4.03
CA VAL A 107 -1.26 -26.86 3.53
C VAL A 107 -1.98 -28.17 3.83
N ALA A 108 -3.10 -28.08 4.54
CA ALA A 108 -3.91 -29.25 4.87
C ALA A 108 -4.65 -29.78 3.63
N VAL A 109 -4.44 -31.06 3.32
CA VAL A 109 -5.06 -31.74 2.19
C VAL A 109 -5.98 -32.86 2.70
N PRO A 110 -7.28 -32.85 2.34
CA PRO A 110 -8.17 -33.97 2.63
C PRO A 110 -7.81 -35.23 1.84
N GLU A 111 -8.25 -36.39 2.31
CA GLU A 111 -8.19 -37.63 1.54
C GLU A 111 -8.98 -37.50 0.23
N LEU A 112 -8.36 -37.93 -0.88
CA LEU A 112 -8.93 -37.81 -2.22
C LEU A 112 -9.35 -39.17 -2.75
N SER A 113 -10.56 -39.25 -3.31
CA SER A 113 -10.98 -40.42 -4.08
C SER A 113 -10.20 -40.54 -5.40
N ASP A 114 -10.15 -41.74 -5.96
CA ASP A 114 -9.45 -41.97 -7.23
C ASP A 114 -10.13 -41.26 -8.41
N GLU A 115 -11.45 -41.04 -8.35
CA GLU A 115 -12.18 -40.22 -9.32
C GLU A 115 -11.70 -38.77 -9.27
N ILE A 116 -11.52 -38.20 -8.07
CA ILE A 116 -11.06 -36.82 -7.91
C ILE A 116 -9.61 -36.70 -8.38
N LYS A 117 -8.71 -37.62 -8.02
CA LYS A 117 -7.30 -37.62 -8.46
C LYS A 117 -7.16 -37.58 -9.98
N LYS A 118 -8.08 -38.22 -10.73
CA LYS A 118 -8.08 -38.19 -12.20
C LYS A 118 -8.36 -36.78 -12.76
N THR A 119 -9.15 -35.97 -12.05
CA THR A 119 -9.46 -34.59 -12.48
C THR A 119 -8.27 -33.62 -12.36
N LEU A 120 -7.22 -34.00 -11.64
CA LEU A 120 -6.10 -33.10 -11.31
C LEU A 120 -4.96 -33.14 -12.32
N GLN A 121 -4.98 -34.06 -13.29
CA GLN A 121 -3.79 -34.36 -14.10
C GLN A 121 -3.46 -33.28 -15.13
N GLU A 122 -4.49 -32.71 -15.76
CA GLU A 122 -4.35 -31.74 -16.84
C GLU A 122 -5.28 -30.55 -16.64
N VAL A 123 -4.83 -29.38 -17.07
CA VAL A 123 -5.57 -28.13 -16.97
C VAL A 123 -5.58 -27.41 -18.31
N SER A 124 -6.66 -26.69 -18.61
CA SER A 124 -6.68 -25.82 -19.79
C SER A 124 -5.67 -24.69 -19.60
N ALA A 125 -4.83 -24.47 -20.61
CA ALA A 125 -3.91 -23.35 -20.67
C ALA A 125 -4.13 -22.55 -21.96
N PHE A 126 -3.89 -21.25 -21.89
CA PHE A 126 -3.85 -20.32 -23.00
C PHE A 126 -2.43 -19.76 -23.10
N LEU A 127 -1.73 -20.15 -24.17
CA LEU A 127 -0.38 -19.72 -24.49
C LEU A 127 -0.42 -18.34 -25.13
N VAL A 128 0.31 -17.40 -24.53
CA VAL A 128 0.66 -16.12 -25.14
C VAL A 128 2.08 -16.19 -25.68
N HIS A 129 2.34 -15.48 -26.78
CA HIS A 129 3.69 -15.39 -27.35
C HIS A 129 4.46 -14.20 -26.78
N HIS A 130 3.74 -13.17 -26.35
CA HIS A 130 4.30 -11.97 -25.76
C HIS A 130 3.59 -11.59 -24.46
N GLU A 131 4.32 -11.00 -23.50
CA GLU A 131 3.73 -10.56 -22.23
C GLU A 131 2.60 -9.55 -22.42
N ASP A 132 2.67 -8.71 -23.46
CA ASP A 132 1.63 -7.72 -23.77
C ASP A 132 0.27 -8.35 -24.08
N GLU A 133 0.24 -9.56 -24.65
CA GLU A 133 -1.02 -10.30 -24.86
C GLU A 133 -1.64 -10.71 -23.52
N ALA A 134 -0.80 -11.20 -22.59
CA ALA A 134 -1.24 -11.53 -21.24
C ALA A 134 -1.72 -10.28 -20.49
N ARG A 135 -1.10 -9.12 -20.69
CA ARG A 135 -1.45 -7.90 -19.95
C ARG A 135 -2.90 -7.47 -20.14
N ASN A 136 -3.40 -7.55 -21.37
CA ASN A 136 -4.79 -7.21 -21.69
C ASN A 136 -5.77 -8.21 -21.03
N LEU A 137 -5.41 -9.50 -21.00
CA LEU A 137 -6.23 -10.55 -20.41
C LEU A 137 -6.24 -10.50 -18.87
N ILE A 138 -5.10 -10.20 -18.25
CA ILE A 138 -4.89 -10.17 -16.80
C ILE A 138 -5.48 -8.89 -16.20
N GLY A 139 -5.20 -7.74 -16.81
CA GLY A 139 -5.61 -6.42 -16.30
C GLY A 139 -7.13 -6.30 -16.11
N PHE A 140 -7.91 -6.73 -17.10
CA PHE A 140 -9.37 -6.73 -17.03
C PHE A 140 -9.93 -7.62 -15.91
N LYS A 141 -9.32 -8.80 -15.70
CA LYS A 141 -9.80 -9.79 -14.71
C LYS A 141 -9.59 -9.34 -13.26
N HIS A 142 -8.41 -8.83 -12.91
CA HIS A 142 -8.08 -8.51 -11.50
C HIS A 142 -8.62 -7.19 -11.00
N ILE A 143 -9.29 -6.42 -11.85
CA ILE A 143 -10.02 -5.22 -11.43
C ILE A 143 -11.45 -5.55 -11.03
N ASN A 144 -12.08 -6.52 -11.70
CA ASN A 144 -13.47 -6.89 -11.47
C ASN A 144 -13.65 -8.24 -10.75
N GLY A 145 -12.56 -8.98 -10.53
CA GLY A 145 -12.57 -10.29 -9.89
C GLY A 145 -12.66 -10.25 -8.36
N PRO A 146 -13.14 -11.33 -7.72
CA PRO A 146 -13.34 -11.42 -6.27
C PRO A 146 -12.05 -11.36 -5.44
N GLN A 147 -10.88 -11.61 -6.06
CA GLN A 147 -9.54 -11.55 -5.45
C GLN A 147 -8.67 -10.51 -6.18
N GLY A 148 -9.20 -9.30 -6.29
CA GLY A 148 -8.57 -8.18 -6.98
C GLY A 148 -7.25 -7.78 -6.35
N TRP A 149 -6.38 -7.16 -7.15
CA TRP A 149 -5.12 -6.64 -6.64
C TRP A 149 -5.33 -5.54 -5.60
N ASP A 150 -4.49 -5.54 -4.56
CA ASP A 150 -4.40 -4.38 -3.69
C ASP A 150 -3.82 -3.18 -4.45
N ALA A 151 -3.96 -1.98 -3.88
CA ALA A 151 -3.55 -0.75 -4.54
C ALA A 151 -2.05 -0.73 -4.87
N TYR A 152 -1.19 -1.41 -4.11
CA TYR A 152 0.25 -1.40 -4.31
C TYR A 152 0.67 -2.33 -5.45
N ALA A 153 0.17 -3.56 -5.46
CA ALA A 153 0.36 -4.52 -6.55
C ALA A 153 -0.19 -3.96 -7.87
N LYS A 154 -1.37 -3.34 -7.84
CA LYS A 154 -1.97 -2.69 -9.00
C LYS A 154 -1.10 -1.57 -9.55
N ALA A 155 -0.51 -0.77 -8.67
CA ALA A 155 0.34 0.34 -9.07
C ALA A 155 1.67 -0.14 -9.67
N LEU A 156 2.31 -1.16 -9.06
CA LEU A 156 3.52 -1.77 -9.61
C LEU A 156 3.26 -2.33 -11.01
N TYR A 157 2.18 -3.09 -11.17
CA TYR A 157 1.79 -3.63 -12.48
C TYR A 157 1.56 -2.52 -13.52
N ALA A 158 0.76 -1.51 -13.19
CA ALA A 158 0.47 -0.41 -14.10
C ALA A 158 1.73 0.41 -14.44
N SER A 159 2.63 0.63 -13.47
CA SER A 159 3.89 1.34 -13.69
C SER A 159 4.86 0.56 -14.58
N ASN A 160 4.96 -0.76 -14.40
CA ASN A 160 5.80 -1.62 -15.23
C ASN A 160 5.26 -1.69 -16.66
N TRP A 161 3.93 -1.79 -16.81
CA TRP A 161 3.30 -1.72 -18.13
C TRP A 161 3.59 -0.38 -18.79
N LEU A 162 3.37 0.74 -18.08
CA LEU A 162 3.65 2.07 -18.62
C LEU A 162 5.13 2.23 -19.00
N ASP A 163 6.06 1.78 -18.17
CA ASP A 163 7.50 1.85 -18.44
C ASP A 163 7.89 1.09 -19.72
N ASP A 164 7.28 -0.06 -19.97
CA ASP A 164 7.54 -0.82 -21.19
C ASP A 164 6.91 -0.18 -22.42
N GLU A 165 5.73 0.43 -22.28
CA GLU A 165 5.09 1.19 -23.36
C GLU A 165 5.90 2.45 -23.71
N LEU A 166 6.44 3.15 -22.72
CA LEU A 166 7.30 4.32 -22.95
C LEU A 166 8.58 3.97 -23.72
N LYS A 167 9.12 2.75 -23.57
CA LYS A 167 10.27 2.28 -24.37
C LYS A 167 9.93 2.11 -25.85
N LYS A 168 8.66 1.97 -26.21
CA LYS A 168 8.19 1.85 -27.60
C LYS A 168 8.07 3.20 -28.31
N GLY A 169 8.30 4.32 -27.61
CA GLY A 169 8.22 5.67 -28.18
C GLY A 169 6.79 6.02 -28.63
N ASP A 170 6.66 6.64 -29.80
CA ASP A 170 5.37 7.13 -30.33
C ASP A 170 4.31 6.04 -30.57
N GLY A 171 4.71 4.77 -30.62
CA GLY A 171 3.80 3.63 -30.73
C GLY A 171 3.34 3.02 -29.40
N GLY A 172 3.84 3.55 -28.28
CA GLY A 172 3.49 3.09 -26.93
C GLY A 172 2.16 3.62 -26.44
N LEU A 173 1.55 2.88 -25.51
CA LEU A 173 0.32 3.30 -24.83
C LEU A 173 0.57 4.35 -23.76
N SER A 174 -0.36 5.28 -23.62
CA SER A 174 -0.41 6.18 -22.48
C SER A 174 -0.99 5.49 -21.24
N LEU A 175 -0.80 6.10 -20.06
CA LEU A 175 -1.45 5.63 -18.84
C LEU A 175 -2.99 5.66 -18.96
N THR A 176 -3.54 6.58 -19.75
CA THR A 176 -4.97 6.66 -20.05
C THR A 176 -5.45 5.41 -20.80
N ASP A 177 -4.68 4.99 -21.82
CA ASP A 177 -4.99 3.77 -22.59
C ASP A 177 -4.87 2.52 -21.74
N ILE A 178 -3.84 2.47 -20.88
CA ILE A 178 -3.64 1.38 -19.91
C ILE A 178 -4.83 1.32 -18.95
N ALA A 179 -5.27 2.46 -18.38
CA ALA A 179 -6.42 2.51 -17.49
C ALA A 179 -7.71 2.02 -18.17
N ALA A 180 -7.94 2.41 -19.43
CA ALA A 180 -9.09 1.94 -20.21
C ALA A 180 -9.06 0.42 -20.42
N ARG A 181 -7.90 -0.16 -20.78
CA ARG A 181 -7.73 -1.62 -20.96
C ARG A 181 -7.86 -2.40 -19.67
N MET A 182 -7.39 -1.81 -18.58
CA MET A 182 -7.55 -2.33 -17.22
C MET A 182 -9.02 -2.25 -16.77
N GLY A 183 -9.82 -1.33 -17.31
CA GLY A 183 -11.18 -1.07 -16.83
C GLY A 183 -11.19 -0.29 -15.51
N ASP A 184 -10.13 0.49 -15.25
CA ASP A 184 -10.04 1.39 -14.09
C ASP A 184 -10.22 2.85 -14.50
N LYS A 185 -10.54 3.70 -13.51
CA LYS A 185 -10.53 5.15 -13.70
C LYS A 185 -9.10 5.64 -13.84
N HIS A 186 -8.85 6.40 -14.90
CA HIS A 186 -7.57 7.06 -15.15
C HIS A 186 -7.03 7.83 -13.94
N ASP A 187 -7.88 8.58 -13.22
CA ASP A 187 -7.45 9.33 -12.02
C ASP A 187 -6.90 8.43 -10.91
N THR A 188 -7.50 7.25 -10.70
CA THR A 188 -7.01 6.28 -9.71
C THR A 188 -5.62 5.80 -10.11
N LEU A 189 -5.46 5.39 -11.38
CA LEU A 189 -4.21 4.86 -11.89
C LEU A 189 -3.09 5.90 -11.89
N TYR A 190 -3.39 7.14 -12.30
CA TYR A 190 -2.46 8.26 -12.24
C TYR A 190 -1.92 8.49 -10.83
N ARG A 191 -2.78 8.50 -9.81
CA ARG A 191 -2.37 8.73 -8.42
C ARG A 191 -1.45 7.62 -7.90
N ILE A 192 -1.82 6.36 -8.15
CA ILE A 192 -1.05 5.23 -7.62
C ILE A 192 0.27 5.04 -8.38
N VAL A 193 0.31 5.23 -9.70
CA VAL A 193 1.55 5.17 -10.49
C VAL A 193 2.49 6.33 -10.11
N SER A 194 1.97 7.55 -9.93
CA SER A 194 2.76 8.69 -9.43
C SER A 194 3.43 8.37 -8.09
N ALA A 195 2.72 7.69 -7.18
CA ALA A 195 3.26 7.30 -5.88
C ALA A 195 4.33 6.19 -5.99
N ILE A 196 4.17 5.25 -6.93
CA ILE A 196 5.20 4.23 -7.21
C ILE A 196 6.48 4.88 -7.74
N TYR A 197 6.39 5.80 -8.69
CA TYR A 197 7.56 6.50 -9.21
C TYR A 197 8.29 7.29 -8.13
N VAL A 198 7.57 7.92 -7.19
CA VAL A 198 8.17 8.54 -5.99
C VAL A 198 8.90 7.50 -5.12
N LEU A 199 8.32 6.33 -4.87
CA LEU A 199 8.96 5.27 -4.07
C LEU A 199 10.18 4.66 -4.76
N GLN A 200 10.06 4.33 -6.05
CA GLN A 200 11.16 3.79 -6.84
C GLN A 200 12.33 4.77 -6.91
N GLN A 201 12.05 6.07 -7.03
CA GLN A 201 13.08 7.10 -6.97
C GLN A 201 13.78 7.13 -5.60
N ALA A 202 13.02 6.99 -4.50
CA ALA A 202 13.59 6.93 -3.15
C ALA A 202 14.45 5.67 -2.92
N GLU A 203 14.04 4.53 -3.47
CA GLU A 203 14.79 3.28 -3.42
C GLU A 203 16.07 3.36 -4.25
N ALA A 204 15.98 3.90 -5.47
CA ALA A 204 17.14 4.10 -6.36
C ALA A 204 18.16 5.09 -5.78
N ALA A 205 17.70 6.09 -5.03
CA ALA A 205 18.55 7.03 -4.30
C ALA A 205 19.04 6.48 -2.94
N GLU A 206 18.67 5.25 -2.58
CA GLU A 206 19.00 4.58 -1.31
C GLU A 206 18.58 5.34 -0.04
N ILE A 207 17.62 6.27 -0.14
CA ILE A 207 17.17 7.08 1.00
C ILE A 207 16.07 6.38 1.81
N PHE A 208 15.30 5.49 1.18
CA PHE A 208 14.22 4.75 1.83
C PHE A 208 13.94 3.44 1.09
N ARG A 209 13.60 2.38 1.82
CA ARG A 209 13.12 1.10 1.27
C ARG A 209 11.84 0.70 1.98
N VAL A 210 10.84 0.21 1.26
CA VAL A 210 9.53 -0.11 1.83
C VAL A 210 9.63 -1.16 2.95
N GLU A 211 10.59 -2.08 2.89
CA GLU A 211 10.85 -3.12 3.90
C GLU A 211 11.36 -2.56 5.24
N ASP A 212 11.99 -1.38 5.22
CA ASP A 212 12.52 -0.73 6.42
C ASP A 212 11.44 0.09 7.16
N ARG A 213 10.18 0.04 6.71
CA ARG A 213 9.06 0.63 7.45
C ARG A 213 8.87 -0.03 8.82
N VAL A 214 8.27 0.72 9.75
CA VAL A 214 8.00 0.20 11.10
C VAL A 214 6.80 -0.76 11.14
N LYS A 215 5.70 -0.40 10.47
CA LYS A 215 4.48 -1.20 10.49
C LYS A 215 4.53 -2.35 9.49
N LYS A 216 4.15 -3.56 9.91
CA LYS A 216 4.10 -4.73 9.02
C LYS A 216 3.17 -4.52 7.82
N ASN A 217 2.01 -3.90 8.01
CA ASN A 217 1.09 -3.60 6.91
C ASN A 217 1.55 -2.32 6.20
N PHE A 218 1.78 -2.39 4.89
CA PHE A 218 2.14 -1.24 4.09
C PHE A 218 0.89 -0.45 3.69
N HIS A 219 0.67 0.69 4.35
CA HIS A 219 -0.43 1.60 4.02
C HIS A 219 -0.07 2.49 2.82
N PHE A 220 0.02 1.90 1.63
CA PHE A 220 0.35 2.62 0.39
C PHE A 220 -0.54 3.84 0.13
N SER A 221 -1.79 3.78 0.61
CA SER A 221 -2.76 4.87 0.59
C SER A 221 -2.36 6.13 1.34
N HIS A 222 -1.36 6.07 2.22
CA HIS A 222 -0.83 7.28 2.83
C HIS A 222 -0.10 8.14 1.79
N LEU A 223 0.77 7.54 0.97
CA LEU A 223 1.55 8.27 -0.03
C LEU A 223 0.69 8.77 -1.20
N TYR A 224 -0.08 7.90 -1.85
CA TYR A 224 -0.86 8.33 -3.02
C TYR A 224 -1.99 9.31 -2.67
N THR A 225 -2.39 9.41 -1.39
CA THR A 225 -3.29 10.46 -0.90
C THR A 225 -2.51 11.73 -0.56
N ALA A 226 -1.37 11.63 0.12
CA ALA A 226 -0.52 12.79 0.43
C ALA A 226 -0.15 13.58 -0.84
N LEU A 227 0.23 12.89 -1.92
CA LEU A 227 0.60 13.50 -3.21
C LEU A 227 -0.53 14.20 -3.96
N THR A 228 -1.78 14.09 -3.48
CA THR A 228 -2.93 14.85 -4.00
C THR A 228 -3.04 16.26 -3.40
N TYR A 229 -2.39 16.50 -2.26
CA TYR A 229 -2.39 17.78 -1.60
C TYR A 229 -1.25 18.66 -2.13
N SER A 230 -1.53 19.92 -2.46
CA SER A 230 -0.53 20.87 -2.97
C SER A 230 0.61 21.06 -1.98
N GLU A 231 0.35 21.08 -0.68
CA GLU A 231 1.35 21.34 0.35
C GLU A 231 2.45 20.26 0.40
N TYR A 232 2.11 19.01 0.12
CA TYR A 232 3.09 17.92 -0.01
C TYR A 232 3.87 18.04 -1.32
N ARG A 233 3.18 18.36 -2.41
CA ARG A 233 3.81 18.56 -3.73
C ARG A 233 4.80 19.72 -3.68
N ASP A 234 4.41 20.86 -3.14
CA ASP A 234 5.24 22.05 -2.95
C ASP A 234 6.45 21.75 -2.05
N PHE A 235 6.26 20.98 -0.98
CA PHE A 235 7.35 20.58 -0.10
C PHE A 235 8.39 19.72 -0.83
N LEU A 236 7.92 18.80 -1.69
CA LEU A 236 8.76 17.92 -2.51
C LEU A 236 9.29 18.59 -3.80
N GLY A 237 8.79 19.78 -4.16
CA GLY A 237 9.11 20.44 -5.43
C GLY A 237 8.51 19.76 -6.65
N LEU A 238 7.35 19.11 -6.50
CA LEU A 238 6.61 18.50 -7.61
C LEU A 238 5.77 19.55 -8.35
N ASP A 239 5.73 19.48 -9.67
CA ASP A 239 4.81 20.27 -10.48
C ASP A 239 3.35 20.01 -10.11
N LYS A 240 2.42 20.86 -10.60
CA LYS A 240 0.99 20.55 -10.51
C LYS A 240 0.70 19.22 -11.23
N ALA A 241 -0.20 18.43 -10.68
CA ALA A 241 -0.56 17.16 -11.28
C ALA A 241 -1.26 17.39 -12.64
N ASP A 242 -0.57 17.08 -13.73
CA ASP A 242 -1.16 17.03 -15.07
C ASP A 242 -1.69 15.62 -15.35
N ARG A 243 -3.00 15.46 -15.14
CA ARG A 243 -3.68 14.18 -15.37
C ARG A 243 -3.93 13.89 -16.84
N THR A 244 -3.60 14.80 -17.76
CA THR A 244 -3.72 14.54 -19.20
C THR A 244 -2.48 13.86 -19.78
N ALA A 245 -1.36 13.93 -19.05
CA ALA A 245 -0.09 13.31 -19.41
C ALA A 245 0.24 12.08 -18.54
N ASN A 246 1.28 11.36 -18.94
CA ASN A 246 1.88 10.31 -18.11
C ASN A 246 2.61 10.94 -16.91
N PRO A 247 2.55 10.34 -15.71
CA PRO A 247 3.32 10.83 -14.57
C PRO A 247 4.84 10.66 -14.85
N PRO A 248 5.68 11.61 -14.42
CA PRO A 248 7.12 11.52 -14.63
C PRO A 248 7.76 10.45 -13.73
N LYS A 249 8.75 9.71 -14.26
CA LYS A 249 9.40 8.57 -13.60
C LYS A 249 10.28 8.93 -12.39
N ASN A 250 10.95 10.09 -12.45
CA ASN A 250 11.73 10.64 -11.35
C ASN A 250 11.15 12.02 -10.96
N PRO A 251 9.97 12.04 -10.32
CA PRO A 251 9.19 13.26 -10.16
C PRO A 251 9.83 14.27 -9.19
N VAL A 252 10.64 13.81 -8.22
CA VAL A 252 11.23 14.68 -7.19
C VAL A 252 12.57 15.25 -7.67
N PRO A 253 12.79 16.57 -7.64
CA PRO A 253 14.10 17.16 -7.96
C PRO A 253 15.22 16.64 -7.04
N PRO A 254 16.46 16.44 -7.54
CA PRO A 254 17.57 15.91 -6.74
C PRO A 254 17.84 16.65 -5.43
N GLU A 255 17.70 17.98 -5.42
CA GLU A 255 17.87 18.84 -4.24
C GLU A 255 16.80 18.64 -3.16
N ASN A 256 15.71 17.94 -3.48
CA ASN A 256 14.60 17.66 -2.56
C ASN A 256 14.56 16.19 -2.11
N LEU A 257 15.56 15.37 -2.43
CA LEU A 257 15.62 13.97 -1.99
C LEU A 257 15.63 13.83 -0.46
N ASP A 258 16.28 14.75 0.27
CA ASP A 258 16.20 14.78 1.73
C ASP A 258 14.77 14.99 2.22
N ARG A 259 13.99 15.85 1.53
CA ARG A 259 12.59 16.10 1.87
C ARG A 259 11.71 14.90 1.54
N LEU A 260 12.00 14.20 0.45
CA LEU A 260 11.36 12.92 0.11
C LEU A 260 11.60 11.89 1.22
N GLN A 261 12.84 11.73 1.67
CA GLN A 261 13.16 10.85 2.79
C GLN A 261 12.32 11.21 4.03
N ARG A 262 12.22 12.50 4.38
CA ARG A 262 11.43 12.97 5.52
C ARG A 262 9.96 12.60 5.39
N ILE A 263 9.34 12.85 4.22
CA ILE A 263 7.95 12.45 3.98
C ILE A 263 7.78 10.94 4.18
N LEU A 264 8.62 10.11 3.58
CA LEU A 264 8.50 8.65 3.69
C LEU A 264 8.68 8.15 5.13
N VAL A 265 9.64 8.72 5.87
CA VAL A 265 9.82 8.42 7.30
C VAL A 265 8.62 8.90 8.14
N TRP A 266 8.03 10.05 7.84
CA TRP A 266 6.81 10.51 8.52
C TRP A 266 5.62 9.59 8.25
N LEU A 267 5.49 9.09 7.02
CA LEU A 267 4.38 8.22 6.62
C LEU A 267 4.51 6.79 7.17
N TYR A 268 5.74 6.25 7.21
CA TYR A 268 5.98 4.82 7.38
C TYR A 268 6.94 4.45 8.53
N GLY A 269 7.67 5.43 9.05
CA GLY A 269 8.75 5.24 10.00
C GLY A 269 9.97 4.58 9.34
N LYS A 270 11.01 4.38 10.14
CA LYS A 270 12.24 3.71 9.72
C LYS A 270 12.73 2.80 10.85
N LYS A 271 12.62 1.48 10.65
CA LYS A 271 12.91 0.46 11.65
C LYS A 271 14.40 0.43 11.99
N SER A 272 15.27 0.53 11.00
CA SER A 272 16.73 0.59 11.16
C SER A 272 17.21 1.73 12.07
N GLU A 273 16.45 2.82 12.13
CA GLU A 273 16.75 4.00 12.96
C GLU A 273 15.86 4.11 14.21
N ASN A 274 15.04 3.09 14.49
CA ASN A 274 14.01 3.11 15.54
C ASN A 274 13.11 4.37 15.49
N ARG A 275 12.82 4.87 14.29
CA ARG A 275 11.99 6.06 14.08
C ARG A 275 10.56 5.66 13.79
N GLN A 276 9.65 6.01 14.71
CA GLN A 276 8.22 5.78 14.53
C GLN A 276 7.63 6.72 13.46
N PRO A 277 6.63 6.27 12.68
CA PRO A 277 5.90 7.15 11.77
C PRO A 277 5.14 8.22 12.57
N ALA A 278 5.17 9.45 12.08
CA ALA A 278 4.34 10.53 12.60
C ALA A 278 2.87 10.38 12.16
N ILE A 279 2.63 9.73 11.01
CA ILE A 279 1.30 9.43 10.47
C ILE A 279 0.85 8.05 10.95
N ARG A 280 -0.22 8.01 11.75
CA ARG A 280 -0.79 6.75 12.26
C ARG A 280 -1.97 6.29 11.40
N THR A 281 -2.79 7.22 10.91
CA THR A 281 -3.97 6.96 10.08
C THR A 281 -3.99 7.87 8.84
N GLN A 282 -4.71 7.46 7.79
CA GLN A 282 -4.87 8.31 6.60
C GLN A 282 -5.61 9.61 6.93
N ALA A 283 -6.63 9.53 7.78
CA ALA A 283 -7.35 10.67 8.34
C ALA A 283 -7.43 10.54 9.87
N PRO A 284 -7.17 11.60 10.66
CA PRO A 284 -6.91 12.97 10.23
C PRO A 284 -5.45 13.31 9.91
N ASP A 285 -4.50 12.39 10.17
CA ASP A 285 -3.08 12.75 10.28
C ASP A 285 -2.49 13.34 8.99
N LEU A 286 -2.85 12.83 7.80
CA LEU A 286 -2.35 13.42 6.55
C LEU A 286 -2.83 14.87 6.37
N SER A 287 -4.06 15.16 6.78
CA SER A 287 -4.62 16.52 6.76
C SER A 287 -3.95 17.42 7.79
N ASN A 288 -3.57 16.88 8.94
CA ASN A 288 -2.80 17.62 9.93
C ASN A 288 -1.39 17.94 9.43
N LEU A 289 -0.70 16.96 8.85
CA LEU A 289 0.63 17.18 8.27
C LEU A 289 0.55 18.13 7.06
N LYS A 290 -0.55 18.10 6.29
CA LYS A 290 -0.83 19.09 5.24
C LYS A 290 -0.80 20.53 5.80
N LYS A 291 -1.51 20.78 6.90
CA LYS A 291 -1.53 22.10 7.57
C LYS A 291 -0.14 22.49 8.08
N VAL A 292 0.58 21.54 8.66
CA VAL A 292 1.95 21.74 9.15
C VAL A 292 2.90 22.12 8.01
N LEU A 293 2.84 21.41 6.88
CA LEU A 293 3.62 21.73 5.70
C LEU A 293 3.29 23.12 5.16
N GLY A 294 2.02 23.54 5.21
CA GLY A 294 1.60 24.88 4.79
C GLY A 294 2.11 26.05 5.66
N ASN A 295 2.63 25.78 6.87
CA ASN A 295 3.09 26.80 7.81
C ASN A 295 4.61 26.70 8.06
N GLN A 296 5.36 27.79 7.82
CA GLN A 296 6.83 27.77 7.89
C GLN A 296 7.39 27.40 9.27
N VAL A 297 6.77 27.87 10.34
CA VAL A 297 7.21 27.61 11.72
C VAL A 297 6.89 26.17 12.09
N ALA A 298 5.66 25.72 11.84
CA ALA A 298 5.25 24.34 12.08
C ALA A 298 6.10 23.33 11.30
N ARG A 299 6.39 23.62 10.03
CA ARG A 299 7.25 22.81 9.17
C ARG A 299 8.65 22.66 9.77
N ARG A 300 9.24 23.73 10.32
CA ARG A 300 10.56 23.66 10.97
C ARG A 300 10.54 22.73 12.18
N ILE A 301 9.53 22.86 13.04
CA ILE A 301 9.36 21.97 14.21
C ILE A 301 9.22 20.51 13.77
N MET A 302 8.41 20.25 12.73
CA MET A 302 8.24 18.89 12.20
C MET A 302 9.56 18.29 11.71
N MET A 303 10.39 19.09 11.02
CA MET A 303 11.70 18.68 10.51
C MET A 303 12.70 18.35 11.62
N GLU A 304 12.68 19.12 12.71
CA GLU A 304 13.61 18.96 13.83
C GLU A 304 13.17 17.83 14.78
N ARG A 305 11.88 17.74 15.08
CA ARG A 305 11.37 16.94 16.20
C ARG A 305 10.63 15.67 15.81
N ASN A 306 10.20 15.54 14.55
CA ASN A 306 9.39 14.41 14.09
C ASN A 306 8.08 14.21 14.90
N ASP A 307 7.54 15.30 15.47
CA ASP A 307 6.32 15.28 16.28
C ASP A 307 5.22 16.09 15.57
N LEU A 308 4.26 15.37 14.99
CA LEU A 308 3.14 15.97 14.28
C LEU A 308 2.22 16.76 15.21
N PHE A 309 2.03 16.30 16.44
CA PHE A 309 1.14 16.98 17.39
C PHE A 309 1.74 18.33 17.78
N GLU A 310 3.02 18.35 18.15
CA GLU A 310 3.72 19.59 18.50
C GLU A 310 3.75 20.57 17.32
N ALA A 311 4.12 20.09 16.13
CA ALA A 311 4.15 20.93 14.93
C ALA A 311 2.76 21.50 14.60
N LEU A 312 1.69 20.72 14.76
CA LEU A 312 0.32 21.15 14.49
C LEU A 312 -0.12 22.29 15.42
N GLN A 313 0.33 22.32 16.68
CA GLN A 313 0.03 23.43 17.60
C GLN A 313 0.55 24.78 17.07
N MET A 314 1.57 24.79 16.21
CA MET A 314 2.08 26.03 15.61
C MET A 314 1.30 26.51 14.40
N THR A 315 0.39 25.68 13.86
CA THR A 315 -0.47 26.07 12.73
C THR A 315 -1.68 26.87 13.16
N VAL A 316 -2.01 26.83 14.44
CA VAL A 316 -3.19 27.50 15.00
C VAL A 316 -2.81 28.96 15.30
N GLU A 317 -3.59 29.92 14.81
CA GLU A 317 -3.36 31.34 15.05
C GLU A 317 -3.61 31.72 16.52
N GLY A 318 -3.07 32.87 16.97
CA GLY A 318 -3.07 33.26 18.39
C GLY A 318 -4.46 33.22 19.06
N GLY A 319 -5.51 33.70 18.37
CA GLY A 319 -6.88 33.69 18.88
C GLY A 319 -7.51 32.29 18.98
N ASP A 320 -7.23 31.44 18.00
CA ASP A 320 -7.75 30.06 17.97
C ASP A 320 -7.02 29.14 18.95
N ARG A 321 -5.70 29.36 19.17
CA ARG A 321 -4.92 28.65 20.19
C ARG A 321 -5.43 28.97 21.57
N PHE A 322 -5.65 30.24 21.84
CA PHE A 322 -6.18 30.70 23.11
C PHE A 322 -7.56 30.10 23.37
N SER A 323 -8.45 30.16 22.37
CA SER A 323 -9.81 29.61 22.47
C SER A 323 -9.79 28.09 22.73
N LYS A 324 -8.96 27.34 22.00
CA LYS A 324 -8.79 25.89 22.22
C LYS A 324 -8.21 25.58 23.59
N ALA A 325 -7.14 26.26 24.01
CA ALA A 325 -6.52 26.06 25.32
C ALA A 325 -7.51 26.35 26.46
N LEU A 326 -8.38 27.36 26.30
CA LEU A 326 -9.42 27.68 27.27
C LEU A 326 -10.49 26.58 27.37
N VAL A 327 -10.92 26.01 26.24
CA VAL A 327 -11.86 24.88 26.20
C VAL A 327 -11.25 23.61 26.81
N ASP A 328 -10.00 23.29 26.46
CA ASP A 328 -9.30 22.12 26.99
C ASP A 328 -9.12 22.27 28.52
N ALA A 329 -8.72 23.46 29.01
CA ALA A 329 -8.60 23.77 30.43
C ALA A 329 -9.95 23.67 31.18
N GLN A 330 -11.05 24.15 30.57
CA GLN A 330 -12.39 24.02 31.13
C GLN A 330 -12.77 22.54 31.29
N SER A 331 -12.45 21.69 30.31
CA SER A 331 -12.71 20.25 30.39
C SER A 331 -11.92 19.60 31.53
N SER A 332 -10.61 19.89 31.64
CA SER A 332 -9.77 19.36 32.72
C SER A 332 -10.25 19.80 34.11
N LEU A 333 -10.63 21.06 34.28
CA LEU A 333 -11.20 21.57 35.53
C LEU A 333 -12.52 20.86 35.89
N ARG A 334 -13.38 20.59 34.90
CA ARG A 334 -14.63 19.84 35.14
C ARG A 334 -14.36 18.43 35.66
N THR A 335 -13.36 17.75 35.09
CA THR A 335 -12.91 16.45 35.60
C THR A 335 -12.38 16.57 37.03
N ALA A 336 -11.50 17.53 37.30
CA ALA A 336 -10.95 17.75 38.65
C ALA A 336 -12.04 18.03 39.70
N VAL A 337 -13.07 18.82 39.35
CA VAL A 337 -14.22 19.07 40.24
C VAL A 337 -14.98 17.79 40.57
N THR A 338 -15.08 16.86 39.62
CA THR A 338 -15.76 15.57 39.86
C THR A 338 -14.93 14.67 40.77
N GLU A 339 -13.61 14.72 40.65
CA GLU A 339 -12.67 13.91 41.43
C GLU A 339 -12.22 14.54 42.75
N VAL A 340 -12.61 15.79 43.06
CA VAL A 340 -12.12 16.52 44.24
C VAL A 340 -12.43 15.81 45.56
N VAL A 341 -13.50 15.02 45.60
CA VAL A 341 -13.87 14.19 46.76
C VAL A 341 -12.88 13.06 47.04
N ASN A 342 -12.04 12.72 46.06
CA ASN A 342 -11.02 11.69 46.12
C ASN A 342 -9.60 12.28 46.24
N ALA A 343 -9.45 13.61 46.32
CA ALA A 343 -8.16 14.27 46.37
C ALA A 343 -7.52 14.18 47.77
N ASP A 344 -6.19 14.11 47.81
CA ASP A 344 -5.41 14.24 49.05
C ASP A 344 -5.31 15.73 49.46
N ASP A 345 -5.46 16.04 50.75
CA ASP A 345 -5.43 17.40 51.30
C ASP A 345 -3.99 17.89 51.62
N ASP A 346 -3.00 17.44 50.86
CA ASP A 346 -1.60 17.78 51.09
C ASP A 346 -1.21 19.18 50.56
N GLU A 347 -0.13 19.75 51.10
CA GLU A 347 0.32 21.11 50.74
C GLU A 347 0.68 21.26 49.25
N GLU A 348 1.14 20.20 48.59
CA GLU A 348 1.50 20.21 47.17
C GLU A 348 0.23 20.30 46.29
N THR A 349 -0.77 19.47 46.58
CA THR A 349 -2.08 19.48 45.91
C THR A 349 -2.78 20.82 46.07
N ILE A 350 -2.78 21.39 47.28
CA ILE A 350 -3.33 22.73 47.55
C ILE A 350 -2.56 23.80 46.76
N SER A 351 -1.23 23.75 46.75
CA SER A 351 -0.41 24.71 46.01
C SER A 351 -0.70 24.69 44.50
N ILE A 352 -0.84 23.50 43.91
CA ILE A 352 -1.22 23.35 42.49
C ILE A 352 -2.60 23.98 42.22
N ALA A 353 -3.58 23.77 43.10
CA ALA A 353 -4.90 24.37 42.97
C ALA A 353 -4.87 25.90 43.05
N GLU A 354 -4.04 26.48 43.92
CA GLU A 354 -3.85 27.92 44.01
C GLU A 354 -3.19 28.51 42.76
N ASP A 355 -2.23 27.79 42.18
CA ASP A 355 -1.54 28.18 40.95
C ASP A 355 -2.52 28.19 39.75
N VAL A 356 -3.37 27.17 39.66
CA VAL A 356 -4.45 27.08 38.67
C VAL A 356 -5.42 28.26 38.82
N ARG A 357 -5.89 28.56 40.04
CA ARG A 357 -6.75 29.73 40.33
C ARG A 357 -6.11 31.04 39.88
N THR A 358 -4.82 31.21 40.19
CA THR A 358 -4.07 32.43 39.85
C THR A 358 -3.97 32.64 38.34
N ARG A 359 -3.65 31.58 37.60
CA ARG A 359 -3.57 31.60 36.13
C ARG A 359 -4.93 31.87 35.49
N ALA A 360 -6.00 31.23 35.97
CA ALA A 360 -7.36 31.45 35.48
C ALA A 360 -7.82 32.91 35.68
N ASN A 361 -7.54 33.48 36.86
CA ASN A 361 -7.85 34.88 37.15
C ASN A 361 -7.08 35.85 36.25
N PHE A 362 -5.79 35.59 36.02
CA PHE A 362 -4.97 36.40 35.12
C PHE A 362 -5.53 36.40 33.69
N ILE A 363 -5.91 35.22 33.18
CA ILE A 363 -6.51 35.08 31.85
C ILE A 363 -7.80 35.91 31.75
N LEU A 364 -8.71 35.79 32.71
CA LEU A 364 -9.97 36.53 32.71
C LEU A 364 -9.76 38.05 32.75
N ARG A 365 -8.88 38.53 33.64
CA ARG A 365 -8.56 39.97 33.73
C ARG A 365 -7.99 40.51 32.41
N SER A 366 -7.11 39.76 31.77
CA SER A 366 -6.50 40.15 30.50
C SER A 366 -7.55 40.26 29.37
N LEU A 367 -8.51 39.33 29.31
CA LEU A 367 -9.60 39.39 28.33
C LEU A 367 -10.53 40.59 28.54
N ILE A 368 -10.86 40.89 29.81
CA ILE A 368 -11.70 42.05 30.15
C ILE A 368 -10.98 43.35 29.75
N ALA A 369 -9.68 43.46 30.06
CA ALA A 369 -8.87 44.62 29.71
C ALA A 369 -8.77 44.82 28.18
N HIS A 370 -8.53 43.75 27.42
CA HIS A 370 -8.50 43.81 25.95
C HIS A 370 -9.85 44.24 25.35
N LYS A 371 -10.96 43.74 25.90
CA LYS A 371 -12.32 44.13 25.45
C LYS A 371 -12.59 45.62 25.70
N ALA A 372 -12.20 46.13 26.87
CA ALA A 372 -12.33 47.55 27.18
C ALA A 372 -11.52 48.44 26.23
N ALA A 373 -10.26 48.07 25.96
CA ALA A 373 -9.38 48.81 25.05
C ALA A 373 -9.78 48.72 23.56
N SER A 374 -10.60 47.74 23.17
CA SER A 374 -11.13 47.62 21.80
C SER A 374 -12.48 48.31 21.60
N SER A 375 -13.04 48.90 22.66
CA SER A 375 -14.34 49.59 22.68
C SER A 375 -14.21 51.12 22.77
N GLU A 376 -12.98 51.62 22.85
CA GLU A 376 -12.56 53.03 22.68
C GLU A 376 -11.99 53.22 21.27
#